data_AF-A0A937SV92-F1
#
_entry.id   AF-A0A937SV92-F1
#
_cell.length_a   1.000
_cell.length_b   1.000
_cell.length_c   1.000
_cell.angle_alpha   90.00
_cell.angle_beta   90.00
_cell.angle_gamma   90.00
#
_symmetry.space_group_name_H-M   'P 1'
#
loop_
_entity.id
_entity.type
_entity.pdbx_description
1 polymer ?
#
loop_
_entity_poly.entity_id
_entity_poly.type
_entity_poly.pdbx_seq_one_letter_code
_entity_poly.pdbx_strand_id
1 'polypeptide(L)' 'CVLNRANELKSHIIAAVRAGATKAEVAEVILQMSTYGGMPVCIEGLAIAKEVFAKSQTSSKDN' A
#
# COMPACT_ATOMS: atom_id res chain seq x y z
N CYS A 1 1.64 8.60 0.98
CA CYS A 1 2.92 8.50 0.26
C CYS A 1 3.35 9.94 0.01
N VAL A 2 3.44 10.52 -1.20
CA VAL A 2 3.98 11.89 -1.39
C VAL A 2 3.27 13.02 -0.62
N LEU A 3 1.94 13.00 -0.56
CA LEU A 3 1.15 14.05 0.13
C LEU A 3 1.01 13.86 1.65
N ASN A 4 1.71 12.88 2.23
CA ASN A 4 1.62 12.52 3.65
C ASN A 4 0.17 12.39 4.17
N ARG A 5 -0.67 11.65 3.43
CA ARG A 5 -2.04 11.28 3.82
C ARG A 5 -2.15 9.76 3.98
N ALA A 6 -1.76 9.27 5.16
CA ALA A 6 -1.67 7.84 5.44
C ALA A 6 -3.03 7.11 5.37
N ASN A 7 -4.10 7.73 5.84
CA ASN A 7 -5.44 7.13 5.85
C ASN A 7 -6.02 6.97 4.43
N GLU A 8 -5.86 7.99 3.59
CA GLU A 8 -6.29 7.90 2.18
C GLU A 8 -5.46 6.86 1.42
N LEU A 9 -4.14 6.82 1.65
CA LEU A 9 -3.27 5.79 1.06
C LEU A 9 -3.75 4.37 1.43
N LYS A 10 -4.12 4.14 2.69
CA LYS A 10 -4.67 2.84 3.15
C LYS A 10 -5.93 2.47 2.36
N SER A 11 -6.88 3.40 2.24
CA SER A 11 -8.12 3.17 1.49
C SER A 11 -7.87 2.86 0.01
N HIS A 12 -6.94 3.57 -0.64
CA HIS A 12 -6.57 3.32 -2.02
C HIS A 12 -5.88 1.97 -2.22
N ILE A 13 -5.02 1.54 -1.29
CA ILE A 13 -4.38 0.22 -1.36
C ILE A 13 -5.42 -0.90 -1.23
N ILE A 14 -6.38 -0.76 -0.32
CA ILE A 14 -7.49 -1.73 -0.18
C ILE A 14 -8.31 -1.80 -1.47
N ALA A 15 -8.64 -0.65 -2.06
CA ALA A 15 -9.37 -0.58 -3.32
C ALA A 15 -8.57 -1.22 -4.48
N ALA A 16 -7.26 -0.98 -4.57
CA ALA A 16 -6.39 -1.56 -5.58
C ALA A 16 -6.36 -3.09 -5.51
N VAL A 17 -6.23 -3.67 -4.31
CA VAL A 17 -6.28 -5.13 -4.13
C VAL A 17 -7.66 -5.69 -4.50
N ARG A 18 -8.74 -4.99 -4.15
CA ARG A 18 -10.11 -5.38 -4.56
C ARG A 18 -10.33 -5.32 -6.07
N ALA A 19 -9.63 -4.42 -6.76
CA ALA A 19 -9.63 -4.33 -8.21
C ALA A 19 -8.78 -5.42 -8.89
N GLY A 20 -8.10 -6.27 -8.12
CA GLY A 20 -7.29 -7.38 -8.62
C GLY A 20 -5.78 -7.12 -8.67
N ALA A 21 -5.31 -5.96 -8.18
CA ALA A 21 -3.87 -5.69 -8.12
C ALA A 21 -3.18 -6.61 -7.10
N THR A 22 -2.02 -7.12 -7.48
CA THR A 22 -1.18 -7.95 -6.62
C THR A 22 -0.44 -7.09 -5.59
N LYS A 23 -0.02 -7.71 -4.49
CA LYS A 23 0.80 -7.03 -3.46
C LYS A 23 2.12 -6.50 -4.03
N ALA A 24 2.67 -7.19 -5.04
CA ALA A 24 3.92 -6.80 -5.71
C ALA A 24 3.73 -5.52 -6.54
N GLU A 25 2.69 -5.46 -7.37
CA GLU A 25 2.39 -4.27 -8.19
C GLU A 25 2.15 -3.04 -7.32
N VAL A 26 1.43 -3.18 -6.20
CA VAL A 26 1.24 -2.07 -5.25
C VAL A 26 2.58 -1.61 -4.65
N ALA A 27 3.47 -2.53 -4.31
CA ALA A 27 4.78 -2.19 -3.76
C ALA A 27 5.69 -1.51 -4.81
N GLU A 28 5.66 -1.97 -6.06
CA GLU A 28 6.43 -1.37 -7.17
C GLU A 28 5.96 0.05 -7.47
N VAL A 29 4.64 0.30 -7.50
CA VAL A 29 4.09 1.65 -7.70
C VAL A 29 4.52 2.59 -6.57
N ILE A 30 4.49 2.12 -5.32
CA ILE A 30 4.97 2.91 -4.16
C ILE A 30 6.48 3.18 -4.29
N LEU A 31 7.26 2.19 -4.71
CA LEU A 31 8.71 2.34 -4.90
C LEU A 31 9.03 3.34 -6.02
N GLN A 32 8.25 3.34 -7.11
CA GLN A 32 8.42 4.29 -8.21
C GLN A 32 8.16 5.74 -7.78
N MET A 33 7.40 5.96 -6.70
CA MET A 33 7.22 7.29 -6.09
C MET A 33 8.47 7.82 -5.39
N SER A 34 9.50 7.00 -5.18
CA SER A 34 10.73 7.42 -4.49
C SER A 34 11.51 8.48 -5.25
N THR A 35 11.40 8.46 -6.58
CA THR A 35 11.99 9.48 -7.46
C THR A 35 11.34 10.84 -7.29
N TYR A 36 10.06 10.90 -6.91
CA TYR A 36 9.30 12.16 -6.82
C TYR A 36 9.14 12.66 -5.39
N GLY A 37 8.85 11.77 -4.44
CA GLY A 37 8.65 12.10 -3.02
C GLY A 37 9.86 11.83 -2.13
N GLY A 38 10.94 11.29 -2.69
CA GLY A 38 12.10 10.82 -1.94
C GLY A 38 11.90 9.42 -1.32
N MET A 39 13.02 8.79 -0.99
CA MET A 39 13.04 7.48 -0.34
C MET A 39 12.31 7.42 1.02
N PRO A 40 12.42 8.43 1.92
CA PRO A 40 11.79 8.36 3.25
C PRO A 40 10.27 8.15 3.17
N VAL A 41 9.63 8.86 2.25
CA VAL A 41 8.18 8.83 2.06
C VAL A 41 7.71 7.50 1.49
N CYS A 42 8.54 6.85 0.67
CA CYS A 42 8.23 5.55 0.09
C CYS A 42 8.38 4.42 1.11
N ILE A 43 9.39 4.48 1.98
CA ILE A 43 9.54 3.54 3.08
C ILE A 43 8.31 3.57 3.99
N GLU A 44 7.82 4.76 4.34
CA GLU A 44 6.59 4.91 5.11
C GLU A 44 5.36 4.35 4.35
N GLY A 45 5.26 4.63 3.05
CA GLY A 45 4.21 4.08 2.20
C GLY A 45 4.22 2.55 2.14
N LEU A 46 5.40 1.93 2.03
CA LEU A 46 5.57 0.48 2.03
C LEU A 46 5.22 -0.14 3.39
N ALA A 47 5.56 0.52 4.49
CA ALA A 47 5.15 0.09 5.83
C ALA A 47 3.62 0.08 5.96
N ILE A 48 2.95 1.13 5.49
CA ILE A 48 1.48 1.22 5.44
C ILE A 48 0.87 0.11 4.57
N ALA A 49 1.44 -0.16 3.39
CA ALA A 49 0.98 -1.24 2.52
C ALA A 49 1.09 -2.60 3.23
N LYS A 50 2.21 -2.84 3.93
CA LYS A 50 2.42 -4.06 4.72
C LYS A 50 1.38 -4.22 5.83
N GLU A 51 1.02 -3.16 6.54
CA GLU A 51 -0.05 -3.18 7.55
C GLU A 51 -1.40 -3.57 6.95
N VAL A 52 -1.75 -3.01 5.79
CA VAL A 52 -3.02 -3.30 5.09
C VAL A 52 -3.07 -4.76 4.64
N PHE A 53 -1.97 -5.28 4.09
CA PHE A 53 -1.89 -6.67 3.65
C PHE A 53 -1.88 -7.66 4.81
N ALA A 54 -1.37 -7.27 5.98
CA ALA A 54 -1.46 -8.07 7.20
C ALA A 54 -2.93 -8.14 7.68
N LYS A 55 -3.65 -7.02 7.66
CA LYS A 55 -5.08 -6.96 8.05
C LYS A 55 -6.03 -7.65 7.07
N SER A 56 -5.73 -7.66 5.77
CA SER A 56 -6.58 -8.37 4.79
C SER A 56 -6.45 -9.89 4.88
N GLN A 57 -5.32 -10.42 5.36
CA GLN A 57 -5.13 -11.87 5.50
C GLN A 57 -5.98 -12.47 6.63
N THR A 58 -6.37 -11.68 7.63
CA THR A 58 -7.28 -12.11 8.68
C THR A 58 -8.74 -12.22 8.23
N SER A 59 -9.12 -11.69 7.06
CA SER A 59 -10.50 -11.73 6.54
C SER A 59 -10.75 -12.81 5.48
N SER A 60 -9.74 -13.61 5.12
CA SER A 60 -9.85 -14.70 4.13
C SER A 60 -9.61 -16.08 4.73
N LYS A 61 -9.71 -16.22 6.07
CA LYS A 61 -9.64 -17.49 6.81
C LYS A 61 -11.00 -17.92 7.39
N ASP A 62 -12.08 -17.43 6.81
CA ASP A 62 -13.45 -17.90 7.04
C ASP A 62 -14.08 -18.28 5.69
N ASN A 63 -13.77 -19.50 5.23
CA ASN A 63 -14.61 -20.36 4.39
C ASN A 63 -14.24 -21.80 4.72
#